data_AF-A0A0G3XG92-F1
#
_entry.id   AF-A0A0G3XG92-F1
#
_cell.length_a   1.000
_cell.length_b   1.000
_cell.length_c   1.000
_cell.angle_alpha   90.00
_cell.angle_beta   90.00
_cell.angle_gamma   90.00
#
_symmetry.space_group_name_H-M   'P 1'
#
loop_
_entity.id
_entity.type
_entity.pdbx_description
1 polymer ?
#
loop_
_entity_poly.entity_id
_entity_poly.type
_entity_poly.pdbx_seq_one_letter_code
_entity_poly.pdbx_strand_id
1 'polypeptide(L)'
;MDPDYLLVRYFGDTQPSRLSAAAQAAGVERLRTDFRFEQDRGTRFALWALMHMLGIAPDLDTVFESADDRDAARTFADLLAAGEA
;
A
#
# COMPACT_ATOMS: atom_id res chain seq x y z
N MET A 1 -0.39 9.25 7.88
CA MET A 1 -0.78 7.95 8.45
C MET A 1 0.49 7.15 8.67
N ASP A 2 0.59 6.41 9.76
CA ASP A 2 1.80 5.66 10.10
C ASP A 2 1.83 4.28 9.40
N PRO A 3 2.93 3.89 8.71
CA PRO A 3 3.00 2.64 7.97
C PRO A 3 3.06 1.40 8.88
N ASP A 4 3.74 1.48 10.03
CA ASP A 4 3.79 0.39 11.00
C ASP A 4 2.41 0.09 11.57
N TYR A 5 1.61 1.13 11.81
CA TYR A 5 0.21 0.97 12.20
C TYR A 5 -0.60 0.17 11.16
N LEU A 6 -0.41 0.43 9.86
CA LEU A 6 -1.10 -0.30 8.81
C LEU A 6 -0.64 -1.77 8.74
N LEU A 7 0.65 -2.03 8.93
CA LEU A 7 1.19 -3.39 8.97
C LEU A 7 0.57 -4.18 10.12
N VAL A 8 0.54 -3.62 11.33
CA VAL A 8 -0.12 -4.25 12.48
C VAL A 8 -1.62 -4.44 12.24
N ARG A 9 -2.30 -3.47 11.61
CA ARG A 9 -3.73 -3.55 11.32
C ARG A 9 -4.10 -4.70 10.39
N TYR A 10 -3.32 -4.91 9.33
CA TYR A 10 -3.64 -5.89 8.28
C TYR A 10 -2.98 -7.26 8.51
N PHE A 11 -1.80 -7.29 9.13
CA PHE A 11 -0.99 -8.49 9.28
C PHE A 11 -0.82 -8.91 10.75
N GLY A 12 -1.16 -8.05 11.71
CA GLY A 12 -0.97 -8.31 13.14
C GLY A 12 0.48 -8.18 13.61
N ASP A 13 1.40 -7.83 12.72
CA ASP A 13 2.85 -7.74 12.95
C ASP A 13 3.44 -6.66 12.01
N THR A 14 4.53 -6.01 12.41
CA THR A 14 5.25 -5.03 11.59
C THR A 14 6.19 -5.69 10.56
N GLN A 15 6.37 -7.01 10.63
CA GLN A 15 7.16 -7.80 9.69
C GLN A 15 6.32 -8.92 9.05
N PRO A 16 5.45 -8.61 8.06
CA PRO A 16 4.59 -9.59 7.40
C PRO A 16 5.34 -10.78 6.82
N SER A 17 6.59 -10.59 6.38
CA SER A 17 7.45 -11.63 5.84
C SER A 17 7.76 -12.77 6.81
N ARG A 18 7.60 -12.55 8.13
CA ARG A 18 7.76 -13.58 9.17
C ARG A 18 6.52 -14.44 9.38
N LEU A 19 5.38 -14.02 8.85
CA LEU A 19 4.10 -14.73 9.01
C LEU A 19 4.02 -15.92 8.06
N SER A 20 3.11 -16.85 8.37
CA SER A 20 2.80 -17.94 7.43
C SER A 20 2.24 -17.40 6.11
N ALA A 21 2.46 -18.14 5.02
CA ALA A 21 1.94 -17.73 3.70
C ALA A 21 0.41 -17.52 3.71
N ALA A 22 -0.33 -18.31 4.49
CA ALA A 22 -1.77 -18.15 4.66
C ALA A 22 -2.13 -16.84 5.37
N ALA A 23 -1.39 -16.46 6.42
CA ALA A 23 -1.61 -15.20 7.13
C ALA A 23 -1.25 -13.98 6.27
N GLN A 24 -0.16 -14.06 5.50
CA GLN A 24 0.21 -13.03 4.53
C GLN A 24 -0.89 -12.85 3.46
N ALA A 25 -1.37 -13.95 2.87
CA ALA A 25 -2.44 -13.90 1.88
C ALA A 25 -3.72 -13.27 2.45
N ALA A 26 -4.13 -13.66 3.66
CA ALA A 26 -5.31 -13.07 4.31
C ALA A 26 -5.17 -11.56 4.57
N GLY A 27 -3.98 -11.11 5.00
CA GLY A 27 -3.69 -9.68 5.19
C GLY A 27 -3.74 -8.90 3.87
N VAL A 28 -3.15 -9.47 2.81
CA VAL A 28 -3.20 -8.90 1.45
C VAL A 28 -4.63 -8.80 0.91
N GLU A 29 -5.45 -9.83 1.11
CA GLU A 29 -6.85 -9.80 0.67
C GLU A 29 -7.67 -8.73 1.40
N ARG A 30 -7.49 -8.57 2.72
CA ARG A 30 -8.12 -7.49 3.48
C ARG A 30 -7.66 -6.13 3.01
N LEU A 31 -6.36 -5.94 2.83
CA LEU A 31 -5.78 -4.69 2.32
C LEU A 31 -6.35 -4.32 0.95
N ARG A 32 -6.41 -5.28 0.01
CA ARG A 32 -7.02 -5.08 -1.32
C ARG A 32 -8.51 -4.76 -1.25
N THR A 33 -9.21 -5.37 -0.31
CA THR A 33 -10.64 -5.16 -0.12
C THR A 33 -10.90 -3.75 0.41
N ASP A 34 -10.24 -3.37 1.51
CA ASP A 34 -10.38 -2.02 2.08
C ASP A 34 -9.97 -0.94 1.07
N PHE A 35 -8.88 -1.15 0.33
CA PHE A 35 -8.43 -0.23 -0.71
C PHE A 35 -9.50 0.05 -1.78
N ARG A 36 -10.30 -0.95 -2.15
CA ARG A 36 -11.39 -0.77 -3.13
C ARG A 36 -12.56 0.06 -2.60
N PHE A 37 -12.79 0.04 -1.29
CA PHE A 37 -13.87 0.80 -0.66
C PHE A 37 -13.42 2.18 -0.17
N GLU A 38 -12.11 2.44 -0.15
CA GLU A 38 -11.57 3.70 0.32
C GLU A 38 -11.85 4.85 -0.66
N GLN A 39 -12.45 5.91 -0.13
CA GLN A 39 -12.82 7.13 -0.84
C GLN A 39 -11.96 8.33 -0.43
N ASP A 40 -11.39 8.31 0.77
CA ASP A 40 -10.48 9.37 1.21
C ASP A 40 -9.16 9.28 0.46
N ARG A 41 -8.80 10.36 -0.26
CA ARG A 41 -7.61 10.40 -1.12
C ARG A 41 -6.33 10.13 -0.33
N GLY A 42 -6.22 10.69 0.87
CA GLY A 42 -5.04 10.51 1.74
C GLY A 42 -4.89 9.09 2.26
N THR A 43 -6.00 8.47 2.67
CA THR A 43 -6.03 7.08 3.13
C THR A 43 -5.78 6.12 1.98
N ARG A 44 -6.40 6.35 0.81
CA ARG A 44 -6.18 5.57 -0.40
C ARG A 44 -4.71 5.61 -0.82
N PHE A 45 -4.07 6.78 -0.78
CA PHE A 45 -2.64 6.90 -1.02
C PHE A 45 -1.81 6.09 -0.03
N ALA A 46 -2.10 6.17 1.27
CA ALA A 46 -1.36 5.43 2.30
C ALA A 46 -1.50 3.90 2.12
N LEU A 47 -2.71 3.42 1.79
CA LEU A 47 -2.95 2.01 1.50
C LEU A 47 -2.22 1.58 0.21
N TRP A 48 -2.26 2.38 -0.84
CA TRP A 48 -1.51 2.10 -2.08
C TRP A 48 -0.01 2.05 -1.83
N ALA A 49 0.54 3.00 -1.06
CA ALA A 49 1.95 3.04 -0.69
C ALA A 49 2.38 1.77 0.07
N LEU A 50 1.54 1.29 1.00
CA LEU A 50 1.77 0.01 1.67
C LEU A 50 1.78 -1.16 0.67
N MET A 51 0.80 -1.20 -0.24
CA MET A 51 0.76 -2.24 -1.28
C MET A 51 1.99 -2.19 -2.21
N HIS A 52 2.53 -1.00 -2.46
CA HIS A 52 3.74 -0.79 -3.26
C HIS A 52 4.97 -1.36 -2.57
N MET A 53 5.16 -1.07 -1.28
CA MET A 53 6.22 -1.65 -0.46
C MET A 53 6.14 -3.18 -0.38
N LEU A 54 4.93 -3.74 -0.45
CA LEU A 54 4.69 -5.18 -0.48
C LEU A 54 4.82 -5.80 -1.88
N GLY A 55 5.08 -5.00 -2.93
CA GLY A 55 5.22 -5.46 -4.31
C GLY A 55 3.91 -5.93 -4.97
N ILE A 56 2.77 -5.52 -4.42
CA ILE A 56 1.43 -5.95 -4.87
C ILE A 56 0.55 -4.77 -5.30
N ALA A 57 1.13 -3.58 -5.42
CA ALA A 57 0.41 -2.37 -5.79
C ALA A 57 -0.23 -2.49 -7.19
N PRO A 58 -1.50 -2.08 -7.33
CA PRO A 58 -2.11 -1.90 -8.63
C PRO A 58 -1.53 -0.67 -9.35
N ASP A 59 -1.72 -0.64 -10.67
CA ASP A 59 -1.22 0.44 -11.53
C ASP A 59 -1.91 1.78 -11.22
N LEU A 60 -1.14 2.87 -11.23
CA LEU A 60 -1.60 4.21 -10.85
C LEU A 60 -2.75 4.71 -11.71
N ASP A 61 -2.73 4.43 -13.01
CA ASP A 61 -3.78 4.86 -13.94
C ASP A 61 -5.09 4.09 -13.70
N THR A 62 -5.02 2.92 -13.06
CA THR A 62 -6.21 2.13 -12.70
C THR A 62 -6.84 2.53 -11.37
N VAL A 63 -6.08 3.15 -10.47
CA VAL A 63 -6.54 3.42 -9.10
C VAL A 63 -6.63 4.89 -8.72
N PHE A 64 -6.03 5.80 -9.49
CA PHE A 64 -6.15 7.23 -9.25
C PHE A 64 -6.73 7.90 -10.48
N GLU A 65 -7.91 8.50 -10.33
CA GLU A 65 -8.58 9.22 -11.43
C GLU A 65 -7.93 10.58 -11.70
N SER A 66 -7.38 11.22 -10.66
CA SER A 66 -6.72 12.51 -10.76
C SER A 66 -5.24 12.37 -11.12
N ALA A 67 -4.78 13.23 -12.03
CA ALA A 67 -3.37 13.33 -12.40
C ALA A 67 -2.48 13.70 -11.20
N ASP A 68 -2.94 14.59 -10.31
CA ASP A 68 -2.20 14.97 -9.10
C ASP A 68 -1.94 13.78 -8.16
N ASP A 69 -2.93 12.90 -7.98
CA ASP A 69 -2.76 11.72 -7.14
C ASP A 69 -1.76 10.73 -7.74
N ARG A 70 -1.79 10.56 -9.08
CA ARG A 70 -0.81 9.71 -9.78
C ARG A 70 0.59 10.30 -9.70
N ASP A 71 0.73 11.61 -9.84
CA ASP A 71 2.02 12.28 -9.76
C ASP A 71 2.62 12.19 -8.35
N ALA A 72 1.81 12.38 -7.32
CA ALA A 72 2.21 12.18 -5.94
C ALA A 72 2.67 10.73 -5.68
N ALA A 73 1.93 9.75 -6.19
CA ALA A 73 2.25 8.34 -6.02
C ALA A 73 3.48 7.90 -6.81
N ARG A 74 3.68 8.44 -8.02
CA ARG A 74 4.90 8.25 -8.80
C ARG A 74 6.10 8.87 -8.10
N THR A 75 5.98 10.12 -7.64
CA THR A 75 7.02 10.81 -6.87
C THR A 75 7.43 9.98 -5.64
N PHE A 76 6.47 9.42 -4.92
CA PHE A 76 6.76 8.55 -3.77
C PHE A 76 7.51 7.27 -4.17
N ALA A 77 7.07 6.59 -5.23
CA ALA A 77 7.73 5.38 -5.73
C ALA A 77 9.16 5.66 -6.21
N ASP A 78 9.37 6.77 -6.92
CA ASP A 78 10.70 7.22 -7.37
C ASP A 78 11.61 7.55 -6.18
N LEU A 79 11.10 8.24 -5.15
CA LEU A 79 11.87 8.56 -3.94
C LEU A 79 12.27 7.31 -3.16
N LEU A 80 11.39 6.30 -3.06
CA LEU A 80 11.72 5.02 -2.45
C LEU A 80 12.82 4.31 -3.23
N ALA A 81 12.66 4.18 -4.55
CA ALA A 81 13.65 3.54 -5.41
C ALA A 81 15.02 4.26 -5.37
N ALA A 82 15.02 5.59 -5.30
CA ALA A 82 16.23 6.38 -5.18
C ALA A 82 16.92 6.24 -3.81
N GLY A 83 16.18 5.96 -2.74
CA GLY A 83 16.73 5.72 -1.40
C GLY A 83 17.32 4.32 -1.20
N GLU A 84 17.01 3.38 -2.08
CA GLU A 84 17.55 2.00 -2.09
C GLU A 84 18.85 1.86 -2.91
N ALA A 85 19.27 2.93 -3.63
CA ALA A 85 20.46 2.99 -4.48
C ALA A 85 21.71 3.49 -3.75
#